data_AF-A0A2T1F496-F1
#
_entry.id   AF-A0A2T1F496-F1
#
_cell.length_a   1.000
_cell.length_b   1.000
_cell.length_c   1.000
_cell.angle_alpha   90.00
_cell.angle_beta   90.00
_cell.angle_gamma   90.00
#
_symmetry.space_group_name_H-M   'P 1'
#
loop_
_entity.id
_entity.type
_entity.pdbx_description
1 polymer ?
#
loop_
_entity_poly.entity_id
_entity_poly.type
_entity_poly.pdbx_seq_one_letter_code
_entity_poly.pdbx_strand_id
1 'polypeptide(L)'
;MSNDKLWISALGLDIGLKRVGLAGCDGTGLIATGITTLVRSSFERDVAYLRELVRERRVQILVAGLPYSLSGELGDQARQVQKYA
;
A
#
# COMPACT_ATOMS: atom_id res chain seq x y z
N MET A 1 -12.43 30.05 -12.44
CA MET A 1 -12.57 28.58 -12.45
C MET A 1 -11.41 28.05 -11.64
N SER A 2 -11.69 27.54 -10.44
CA SER A 2 -10.65 27.15 -9.49
C SER A 2 -9.76 26.09 -10.10
N ASN A 3 -8.45 26.30 -10.03
CA ASN A 3 -7.48 25.27 -10.32
C ASN A 3 -7.52 24.31 -9.12
N ASP A 4 -8.51 23.42 -9.12
CA ASP A 4 -8.64 22.36 -8.13
C ASP A 4 -7.43 21.47 -8.29
N LYS A 5 -6.38 21.77 -7.52
CA LYS A 5 -5.18 20.95 -7.39
C LYS A 5 -5.62 19.49 -7.32
N LEU A 6 -5.01 18.64 -8.16
CA LEU A 6 -5.11 17.18 -8.10
C LEU A 6 -4.56 16.71 -6.74
N TRP A 7 -5.40 16.81 -5.71
CA TRP A 7 -5.09 16.33 -4.38
C TRP A 7 -5.33 14.83 -4.36
N ILE A 8 -4.26 14.06 -4.13
CA ILE A 8 -4.33 12.60 -4.04
C ILE A 8 -3.59 12.10 -2.80
N SER A 9 -4.31 11.36 -1.97
CA SER A 9 -3.76 10.61 -0.85
C SER A 9 -3.71 9.13 -1.23
N ALA A 10 -2.51 8.64 -1.55
CA ALA A 10 -2.24 7.24 -1.85
C ALA A 10 -1.50 6.56 -0.71
N LEU A 11 -1.80 5.30 -0.44
CA LEU A 11 -1.03 4.43 0.45
C LEU A 11 -0.46 3.27 -0.37
N GLY A 12 0.87 3.22 -0.47
CA GLY A 12 1.62 2.12 -1.07
C GLY A 12 1.89 1.02 -0.04
N LEU A 13 1.68 -0.24 -0.45
CA LEU A 13 1.89 -1.44 0.34
C LEU A 13 2.93 -2.33 -0.35
N ASP A 14 4.06 -2.53 0.33
CA ASP A 14 5.07 -3.53 -0.03
C ASP A 14 4.86 -4.77 0.84
N ILE A 15 4.14 -5.77 0.30
CA ILE A 15 3.65 -6.92 1.05
C ILE A 15 4.69 -8.05 1.04
N GLY A 16 5.41 -8.20 2.15
CA GLY A 16 6.28 -9.33 2.43
C GLY A 16 5.61 -10.40 3.30
N LEU A 17 6.28 -11.54 3.48
CA LEU A 17 5.75 -12.64 4.29
C LEU A 17 5.60 -12.31 5.78
N LYS A 18 6.49 -11.47 6.33
CA LYS A 18 6.50 -11.10 7.77
C LYS A 18 6.09 -9.66 8.04
N ARG A 19 6.19 -8.79 7.04
CA ARG A 19 6.05 -7.35 7.20
C ARG A 19 5.38 -6.75 5.97
N VAL A 20 4.66 -5.65 6.15
CA VAL A 20 4.20 -4.78 5.06
C VAL A 20 4.84 -3.42 5.22
N GLY A 21 5.66 -3.01 4.25
CA GLY A 21 6.17 -1.64 4.19
C GLY A 21 5.05 -0.70 3.75
N LEU A 22 4.85 0.41 4.46
CA LEU A 22 3.80 1.39 4.17
C LEU A 22 4.42 2.72 3.76
N ALA A 23 4.02 3.24 2.60
CA ALA A 23 4.46 4.53 2.08
C ALA A 23 3.25 5.39 1.70
N GLY A 24 3.36 6.71 1.82
CA GLY A 24 2.28 7.65 1.51
C GLY A 24 2.72 8.78 0.59
N CYS A 25 1.77 9.36 -0.13
CA CYS A 25 2.00 10.52 -0.97
C CYS A 25 1.91 11.84 -0.16
N ASP A 26 2.63 12.87 -0.59
CA ASP A 26 2.61 14.24 -0.05
C ASP A 26 1.36 15.07 -0.41
N GLY A 27 0.35 14.46 -1.02
CA GLY A 27 -0.89 15.11 -1.42
C GLY A 27 -0.84 15.74 -2.82
N THR A 28 0.34 15.88 -3.43
CA THR A 28 0.51 16.40 -4.80
C THR A 28 0.54 15.32 -5.87
N GLY A 29 0.63 14.05 -5.46
CA GLY A 29 0.86 12.91 -6.35
C GLY A 29 2.33 12.74 -6.75
N LEU A 30 3.24 13.64 -6.34
CA LEU A 30 4.61 13.67 -6.86
C LEU A 30 5.61 12.88 -6.01
N ILE A 31 5.53 13.00 -4.69
CA ILE A 31 6.52 12.42 -3.78
C ILE A 31 5.85 11.38 -2.89
N ALA A 32 6.45 10.19 -2.83
CA ALA A 32 6.11 9.15 -1.87
C ALA A 32 7.18 9.05 -0.79
N THR A 33 6.78 8.92 0.47
CA THR A 33 7.67 8.74 1.62
C THR A 33 7.26 7.56 2.47
N GLY A 34 8.23 6.89 3.10
CA GLY A 34 7.94 5.81 4.05
C GLY A 34 7.19 6.35 5.27
N ILE A 35 6.10 5.68 5.65
CA ILE A 35 5.30 6.01 6.84
C ILE A 35 5.73 5.14 8.01
N THR A 36 5.63 3.82 7.84
CA THR A 36 5.91 2.84 8.89
C THR A 36 6.00 1.44 8.29
N THR A 37 6.24 0.43 9.12
CA THR A 37 6.21 -0.98 8.75
C THR A 37 5.24 -1.72 9.65
N LEU A 38 4.23 -2.34 9.06
CA LEU A 38 3.35 -3.27 9.76
C LEU A 38 4.06 -4.61 9.91
N VAL A 39 4.21 -5.11 11.14
CA VAL A 39 4.59 -6.50 11.39
C VAL A 39 3.33 -7.35 11.28
N ARG A 40 3.30 -8.28 10.33
CA ARG A 40 2.11 -9.07 10.00
C ARG A 40 1.76 -10.03 11.13
N SER A 41 0.47 -10.20 11.35
CA SER A 41 -0.08 -11.11 12.36
C SER A 41 -1.18 -11.97 11.76
N SER A 42 -2.45 -11.80 12.17
CA SER A 42 -3.59 -12.36 11.46
C SER A 42 -4.10 -11.35 10.43
N PHE A 43 -4.72 -11.85 9.35
CA PHE A 43 -5.25 -11.00 8.29
C PHE A 43 -6.23 -9.94 8.83
N GLU A 44 -7.08 -10.33 9.79
CA GLU A 44 -8.08 -9.44 10.39
C GLU A 44 -7.42 -8.29 11.16
N ARG A 45 -6.34 -8.58 11.90
CA ARG A 45 -5.60 -7.55 12.65
C ARG A 45 -4.83 -6.63 11.72
N ASP A 46 -4.21 -7.19 10.69
CA ASP A 46 -3.51 -6.43 9.67
C ASP A 46 -4.47 -5.46 8.96
N VAL A 47 -5.66 -5.94 8.54
CA VAL A 47 -6.70 -5.12 7.92
C VAL A 47 -7.24 -4.06 8.88
N ALA A 48 -7.44 -4.39 10.16
CA ALA A 48 -7.88 -3.41 11.15
C ALA A 48 -6.86 -2.26 11.29
N TYR A 49 -5.57 -2.58 11.37
CA TYR A 49 -4.51 -1.58 11.41
C TYR A 49 -4.48 -0.71 10.15
N LEU A 50 -4.56 -1.32 8.95
CA LEU A 50 -4.58 -0.59 7.69
C LEU A 50 -5.82 0.31 7.57
N ARG A 51 -6.99 -0.15 8.05
CA ARG A 51 -8.23 0.64 8.05
C ARG A 51 -8.11 1.91 8.87
N GLU A 52 -7.50 1.81 10.05
CA GLU A 52 -7.24 2.99 10.90
C GLU A 52 -6.33 3.99 10.18
N LEU A 53 -5.23 3.51 9.60
CA LEU A 53 -4.29 4.37 8.87
C LEU A 53 -4.94 5.02 7.63
N VAL A 54 -5.75 4.26 6.89
CA VAL A 54 -6.53 4.76 5.74
C VAL A 54 -7.47 5.87 6.15
N ARG A 55 -8.17 5.70 7.28
CA ARG A 55 -9.09 6.71 7.82
C ARG A 55 -8.35 7.97 8.26
N GLU A 56 -7.29 7.81 9.04
CA GLU A 56 -6.48 8.92 9.58
C GLU A 56 -5.88 9.79 8.46
N ARG A 57 -5.34 9.15 7.42
CA ARG A 57 -4.68 9.82 6.29
C ARG A 57 -5.61 10.17 5.14
N ARG A 58 -6.92 9.87 5.27
CA ARG A 58 -7.93 10.07 4.22
C ARG A 58 -7.48 9.49 2.88
N VAL A 59 -6.95 8.28 2.93
CA VAL A 59 -6.40 7.60 1.75
C VAL A 59 -7.53 7.35 0.76
N GLN A 60 -7.30 7.75 -0.49
CA GLN A 60 -8.23 7.60 -1.60
C GLN A 60 -7.90 6.37 -2.46
N ILE A 61 -6.63 5.94 -2.46
CA ILE A 61 -6.18 4.79 -3.23
C ILE A 61 -5.14 3.96 -2.47
N LEU A 62 -5.32 2.64 -2.52
CA LEU A 62 -4.32 1.67 -2.09
C LEU A 62 -3.57 1.16 -3.32
N VAL A 63 -2.25 1.07 -3.22
CA VAL A 63 -1.38 0.54 -4.28
C VAL A 63 -0.55 -0.60 -3.70
N ALA A 64 -0.82 -1.83 -4.12
CA ALA A 64 -0.06 -3.01 -3.71
C ALA A 64 0.97 -3.38 -4.78
N GLY A 65 2.24 -3.56 -4.39
CA GLY A 65 3.28 -4.02 -5.31
C GLY A 65 3.07 -5.48 -5.70
N LEU A 66 3.06 -5.79 -7.00
CA LEU A 66 2.94 -7.16 -7.52
C LEU A 66 4.29 -7.62 -8.09
N PRO A 67 5.08 -8.44 -7.37
CA PRO A 67 6.41 -8.83 -7.81
C PRO A 67 6.35 -9.92 -8.87
N TYR A 68 6.79 -9.62 -10.08
CA TYR A 68 6.98 -10.60 -11.15
C TYR A 68 8.34 -11.30 -11.02
N SER A 69 8.44 -12.52 -11.52
CA SER A 69 9.74 -13.17 -11.72
C SER A 69 10.54 -12.45 -12.82
N LEU A 70 11.84 -12.75 -12.94
CA LEU A 70 12.67 -12.23 -14.03
C LEU A 70 12.19 -12.68 -15.42
N SER A 71 11.44 -13.78 -15.50
CA SER A 71 10.83 -14.24 -16.74
C SER A 71 9.50 -13.53 -17.06
N GLY A 72 9.05 -12.59 -16.22
CA GLY A 72 7.75 -11.92 -16.37
C GLY A 72 6.55 -12.75 -15.92
N GLU A 73 6.78 -13.88 -15.26
CA GLU A 73 5.72 -14.77 -14.78
C GLU A 73 5.35 -14.48 -13.33
N LEU A 74 4.11 -14.82 -12.94
CA LEU A 74 3.68 -14.73 -11.55
C LEU A 74 4.28 -15.89 -10.74
N GLY A 75 5.20 -15.58 -9.83
CA GLY A 75 5.76 -16.52 -8.86
C GLY A 75 4.85 -16.73 -7.64
N ASP A 76 5.29 -17.58 -6.70
CA ASP A 76 4.55 -17.85 -5.45
C ASP A 76 4.32 -16.59 -4.63
N GLN A 77 5.32 -15.71 -4.54
CA GLN A 77 5.20 -14.44 -3.81
C GLN A 77 4.10 -13.56 -4.41
N ALA A 78 4.00 -13.48 -5.73
CA ALA A 78 2.97 -12.70 -6.41
C ALA A 78 1.56 -13.22 -6.09
N ARG A 79 1.39 -14.56 -6.09
CA ARG A 79 0.14 -15.20 -5.69
C ARG A 79 -0.21 -14.94 -4.23
N GLN A 80 0.77 -14.93 -3.33
CA GLN A 80 0.54 -14.60 -1.91
C GLN A 80 0.12 -13.14 -1.74
N VAL A 81 0.71 -12.21 -2.50
CA VAL A 81 0.30 -10.80 -2.50
C VAL A 81 -1.13 -10.66 -3.01
N GLN A 82 -1.48 -11.31 -4.13
CA GLN A 82 -2.84 -11.26 -4.68
C GLN A 82 -3.91 -11.83 -3.75
N LYS A 83 -3.56 -12.81 -2.91
CA LYS A 83 -4.49 -13.33 -1.89
C LYS A 83 -4.67 -12.39 -0.71
N TYR A 84 -3.68 -11.53 -0.46
CA TYR A 84 -3.67 -10.62 0.67
C TYR A 84 -4.32 -9.26 0.33
N ALA A 85 -4.12 -8.78 -0.90
CA ALA A 85 -4.69 -7.52 -1.41
C ALA A 85 -6.15 -7.68 -1.82
#